data_AF-A0A821USP2-F1
#
_entry.id   AF-A0A821USP2-F1
#
_cell.length_a   1.000
_cell.length_b   1.000
_cell.length_c   1.000
_cell.angle_alpha   90.00
_cell.angle_beta   90.00
_cell.angle_gamma   90.00
#
_symmetry.space_group_name_H-M   'P 1'
#
loop_
_entity.id
_entity.type
_entity.pdbx_description
1 polymer ?
#
loop_
_entity_poly.entity_id
_entity_poly.type
_entity_poly.pdbx_seq_one_letter_code
_entity_poly.pdbx_strand_id
1 'polypeptide(L)'
;MLLRGRYLVFLSIAITQLIVISILLVSNLNDDVCSPPKSKLGSKLLSFFINSDELFVERKTRTSQITTHISSNIVSTCAILIRDINGRLGNLLFLVASAYGLSRTHQCLLHIGEHILKELRETFELNLMNEMSQEDITLLEKQNISSQYSDCHFDPKLMRPEAVKYFELKGYWQAYGYFSQYMDEIRNLLSFKPNVVRTIIPFINSVLSNLQFNNSNASFKRVKESIRMTSSVIWIGIHIRRGDNLRKIAFDAGRTVPTVDFLNKAIAYFNRRYRNRTLFIIASDDKPYCRKTFQNRSNIIVTPDNFSPTADLAALALCTDVIATSGSFSWWAAVLAGGIVLHDEGTPRKNSTIEAICPRSSYYPPWFLFS
;
A
#
# COMPACT_ATOMS: atom_id res chain seq x y z
N MET A 1 28.85 -31.92 30.48
CA MET A 1 28.67 -30.46 30.28
C MET A 1 27.53 -30.16 29.29
N LEU A 2 26.31 -30.70 29.52
CA LEU A 2 25.16 -30.52 28.61
C LEU A 2 23.79 -30.43 29.34
N LEU A 3 23.80 -30.29 30.67
CA LEU A 3 22.58 -30.18 31.49
C LEU A 3 22.40 -28.79 32.15
N ARG A 4 23.42 -27.91 32.09
CA ARG A 4 23.34 -26.54 32.64
C ARG A 4 22.75 -25.50 31.67
N GLY A 5 22.73 -25.78 30.35
CA GLY A 5 22.22 -24.84 29.34
C GLY A 5 20.69 -24.80 29.21
N ARG A 6 19.98 -25.86 29.63
CA ARG A 6 18.50 -25.91 29.53
C ARG A 6 17.80 -25.21 30.70
N TYR A 7 18.39 -25.21 31.90
CA TYR A 7 17.81 -24.54 33.07
C TYR A 7 17.80 -23.01 32.97
N LEU A 8 18.79 -22.41 32.29
CA LEU A 8 18.87 -20.95 32.10
C LEU A 8 17.82 -20.41 31.11
N VAL A 9 17.39 -21.20 30.13
CA VAL A 9 16.36 -20.80 29.16
C VAL A 9 14.96 -20.88 29.78
N PHE A 10 14.69 -21.88 30.63
CA PHE A 10 13.41 -21.97 31.34
C PHE A 10 13.26 -20.91 32.43
N LEU A 11 14.34 -20.49 33.09
CA LEU A 11 14.30 -19.42 34.09
C LEU A 11 14.03 -18.04 33.43
N SER A 12 14.57 -17.80 32.24
CA SER A 12 14.36 -16.56 31.47
C SER A 12 12.90 -16.38 31.02
N ILE A 13 12.25 -17.48 30.58
CA ILE A 13 10.85 -17.48 30.13
C ILE A 13 9.88 -17.30 31.31
N ALA A 14 10.19 -17.91 32.47
CA ALA A 14 9.37 -17.73 33.68
C ALA A 14 9.43 -16.29 34.22
N ILE A 15 10.59 -15.63 34.13
CA ILE A 15 10.76 -14.23 34.57
C ILE A 15 10.04 -13.26 33.61
N THR A 16 10.03 -13.53 32.29
CA THR A 16 9.27 -12.69 31.34
C THR A 16 7.76 -12.84 31.50
N GLN A 17 7.27 -14.04 31.85
CA GLN A 17 5.84 -14.26 32.10
C GLN A 17 5.35 -13.63 33.42
N LEU A 18 6.19 -13.60 34.47
CA LEU A 18 5.86 -12.93 35.73
C LEU A 18 5.83 -11.39 35.61
N ILE A 19 6.67 -10.80 34.75
CA ILE A 19 6.67 -9.35 34.48
C ILE A 19 5.39 -8.92 33.75
N VAL A 20 4.89 -9.73 32.82
CA VAL A 20 3.64 -9.44 32.08
C VAL A 20 2.40 -9.51 32.99
N ILE A 21 2.37 -10.45 33.95
CA ILE A 21 1.26 -10.57 34.92
C ILE A 21 1.27 -9.39 35.91
N SER A 22 2.44 -8.88 36.28
CA SER A 22 2.58 -7.74 37.19
C SER A 22 2.09 -6.43 36.57
N ILE A 23 2.27 -6.25 35.26
CA ILE A 23 1.81 -5.07 34.52
C ILE A 23 0.27 -5.07 34.35
N LEU A 24 -0.34 -6.24 34.19
CA LEU A 24 -1.80 -6.38 34.05
C LEU A 24 -2.57 -6.17 35.38
N LEU A 25 -1.93 -6.43 36.53
CA LEU A 25 -2.53 -6.18 37.85
C LEU A 25 -2.51 -4.71 38.26
N VAL A 26 -1.57 -3.90 37.72
CA VAL A 26 -1.49 -2.46 38.00
C VAL A 26 -2.48 -1.65 37.15
N SER A 27 -2.92 -2.16 35.99
CA SER A 27 -3.88 -1.47 35.11
C SER A 27 -5.35 -1.63 35.49
N ASN A 28 -5.68 -2.37 36.56
CA ASN A 28 -7.06 -2.67 36.97
C ASN A 28 -7.53 -1.92 38.23
N LEU A 29 -6.84 -0.84 38.61
CA LEU A 29 -7.28 0.09 39.64
C LEU A 29 -7.29 1.50 39.03
N ASN A 30 -8.41 1.86 38.41
CA ASN A 30 -8.97 3.22 38.30
C ASN A 30 -10.06 3.21 37.21
N ASP A 31 -11.21 2.63 37.55
CA ASP A 31 -12.48 3.08 36.99
C ASP A 31 -12.96 4.25 37.86
N ASP A 32 -13.21 5.41 37.25
CA ASP A 32 -14.36 6.25 37.63
C ASP A 32 -14.64 7.37 36.59
N VAL A 33 -15.85 7.27 36.02
CA VAL A 33 -16.85 8.32 35.76
C VAL A 33 -16.48 9.56 34.90
N CYS A 34 -17.09 9.69 33.71
CA CYS A 34 -18.03 10.78 33.38
C CYS A 34 -18.58 10.70 31.93
N SER A 35 -19.91 10.77 31.82
CA SER A 35 -20.69 10.99 30.57
C SER A 35 -20.84 12.50 30.27
N PRO A 36 -21.24 12.91 29.03
CA PRO A 36 -21.06 14.29 28.53
C PRO A 36 -22.29 15.18 28.78
N PRO A 37 -22.15 16.53 28.79
CA PRO A 37 -23.30 17.41 28.73
C PRO A 37 -23.59 17.86 27.29
N LYS A 38 -24.86 17.73 26.92
CA LYS A 38 -25.51 18.49 25.83
C LYS A 38 -25.79 19.91 26.33
N SER A 39 -25.57 20.93 25.49
CA SER A 39 -26.43 22.12 25.49
C SER A 39 -26.37 22.89 24.17
N LYS A 40 -27.55 23.35 23.74
CA LYS A 40 -27.83 24.27 22.64
C LYS A 40 -27.79 25.71 23.16
N LEU A 41 -27.18 26.61 22.39
CA LEU A 41 -27.47 28.05 22.27
C LEU A 41 -26.58 28.51 21.11
N GLY A 42 -26.95 29.28 20.08
CA GLY A 42 -28.01 30.25 19.90
C GLY A 42 -27.41 31.26 18.92
N SER A 43 -28.06 31.41 17.76
CA SER A 43 -27.70 32.27 16.61
C SER A 43 -27.26 33.70 16.94
N LYS A 44 -26.28 34.26 16.19
CA LYS A 44 -26.40 35.52 15.42
C LYS A 44 -25.08 36.01 14.78
N LEU A 45 -25.22 36.56 13.56
CA LEU A 45 -24.38 37.59 12.89
C LEU A 45 -23.02 37.14 12.32
N LEU A 46 -22.51 37.60 11.18
CA LEU A 46 -23.04 38.33 10.01
C LEU A 46 -21.92 38.23 8.93
N SER A 47 -22.32 38.29 7.67
CA SER A 47 -21.54 38.43 6.43
C SER A 47 -20.24 39.26 6.47
N PHE A 48 -19.21 38.80 5.75
CA PHE A 48 -18.31 39.67 4.99
C PHE A 48 -17.92 39.01 3.65
N PHE A 49 -18.51 39.53 2.58
CA PHE A 49 -18.03 39.46 1.20
C PHE A 49 -17.15 40.68 0.98
N ILE A 50 -15.94 40.52 0.43
CA ILE A 50 -15.29 41.54 -0.40
C ILE A 50 -14.62 40.83 -1.59
N ASN A 51 -15.07 41.25 -2.78
CA ASN A 51 -14.48 41.03 -4.09
C ASN A 51 -13.09 41.65 -4.21
N SER A 52 -12.22 41.01 -4.98
CA SER A 52 -11.30 41.72 -5.87
C SER A 52 -10.94 40.83 -7.06
N ASP A 53 -11.78 40.88 -8.08
CA ASP A 53 -11.39 40.60 -9.47
C ASP A 53 -10.73 41.86 -10.07
N GLU A 54 -9.94 41.63 -11.12
CA GLU A 54 -9.27 42.57 -12.02
C GLU A 54 -7.84 43.02 -11.65
N LEU A 55 -6.88 42.36 -12.30
CA LEU A 55 -5.88 43.05 -13.14
C LEU A 55 -5.31 42.06 -14.16
N PHE A 56 -5.99 41.99 -15.31
CA PHE A 56 -5.51 41.39 -16.55
C PHE A 56 -4.45 42.31 -17.16
N VAL A 57 -3.19 41.86 -17.24
CA VAL A 57 -2.19 42.46 -18.14
C VAL A 57 -1.42 41.34 -18.85
N GLU A 58 -1.72 41.18 -20.14
CA GLU A 58 -0.90 40.46 -21.11
C GLU A 58 0.51 41.07 -21.20
N ARG A 59 1.56 40.24 -21.09
CA ARG A 59 2.83 40.49 -21.80
C ARG A 59 3.71 39.23 -21.92
N LYS A 60 3.74 38.72 -23.16
CA LYS A 60 4.82 38.05 -23.91
C LYS A 60 6.03 37.49 -23.14
N THR A 61 6.11 36.17 -23.17
CA THR A 61 7.29 35.33 -23.45
C THR A 61 8.68 36.00 -23.41
N ARG A 62 9.42 35.69 -22.34
CA ARG A 62 10.89 35.57 -22.40
C ARG A 62 11.31 34.44 -21.48
N THR A 63 11.67 33.32 -22.08
CA THR A 63 12.23 32.14 -21.42
C THR A 63 13.63 32.48 -20.93
N SER A 64 13.75 32.98 -19.70
CA SER A 64 15.00 32.93 -18.94
C SER A 64 14.87 31.76 -17.98
N GLN A 65 15.64 30.71 -18.24
CA GLN A 65 15.95 29.69 -17.24
C GLN A 65 16.66 30.38 -16.08
N ILE A 66 15.89 30.82 -15.10
CA ILE A 66 16.41 31.15 -13.78
C ILE A 66 16.50 29.81 -13.07
N THR A 67 17.65 29.14 -13.20
CA THR A 67 18.11 28.21 -12.18
C THR A 67 18.30 29.02 -10.91
N THR A 68 17.22 29.17 -10.14
CA THR A 68 17.33 29.54 -8.74
C THR A 68 18.05 28.39 -8.07
N HIS A 69 19.38 28.49 -7.98
CA HIS A 69 20.12 27.88 -6.90
C HIS A 69 19.54 28.46 -5.61
N ILE A 70 18.57 27.76 -5.05
CA ILE A 70 18.16 27.97 -3.68
C ILE A 70 19.35 27.52 -2.83
N SER A 71 20.29 28.45 -2.62
CA SER A 71 21.13 28.42 -1.44
C SER A 71 20.19 28.72 -0.27
N SER A 72 19.66 27.67 0.34
CA SER A 72 18.99 27.76 1.62
C SER A 72 19.60 26.72 2.52
N ASN A 73 20.15 27.18 3.64
CA ASN A 73 20.38 26.39 4.86
C ASN A 73 19.06 25.75 5.32
N ILE A 74 18.53 24.78 4.57
CA ILE A 74 17.54 23.84 5.09
C ILE A 74 18.38 22.73 5.71
N VAL A 75 18.93 23.01 6.89
CA VAL A 75 19.00 21.92 7.86
C VAL A 75 17.53 21.55 8.05
N SER A 76 17.10 20.50 7.38
CA SER A 76 15.75 20.00 7.56
C SER A 76 15.53 19.79 9.05
N THR A 77 14.53 20.49 9.59
CA THR A 77 14.20 20.42 11.02
C THR A 77 13.79 19.00 11.42
N CYS A 78 13.44 18.15 10.46
CA CYS A 78 13.07 16.75 10.65
C CYS A 78 13.29 15.91 9.37
N ALA A 79 13.44 14.59 9.53
CA ALA A 79 13.56 13.59 8.47
C ALA A 79 12.85 12.27 8.85
N ILE A 80 12.23 11.65 7.85
CA ILE A 80 11.67 10.29 7.92
C ILE A 80 12.58 9.35 7.11
N LEU A 81 12.94 8.22 7.69
CA LEU A 81 13.92 7.31 7.13
C LEU A 81 13.36 5.90 6.92
N ILE A 82 13.72 5.30 5.79
CA ILE A 82 13.69 3.85 5.59
C ILE A 82 15.06 3.39 5.08
N ARG A 83 15.77 2.61 5.88
CA ARG A 83 17.11 2.11 5.54
C ARG A 83 17.17 0.62 5.29
N ASP A 84 16.17 -0.13 5.74
CA ASP A 84 16.07 -1.58 5.56
C ASP A 84 14.67 -1.95 5.08
N ILE A 85 14.55 -3.14 4.49
CA ILE A 85 13.28 -3.69 4.01
C ILE A 85 12.98 -5.04 4.64
N ASN A 86 11.70 -5.29 4.91
CA ASN A 86 11.20 -6.59 5.31
C ASN A 86 10.21 -7.15 4.28
N GLY A 87 10.54 -8.31 3.73
CA GLY A 87 9.68 -9.05 2.81
C GLY A 87 9.80 -8.62 1.35
N ARG A 88 8.73 -8.83 0.56
CA ARG A 88 8.73 -8.68 -0.91
C ARG A 88 8.04 -7.40 -1.36
N LEU A 89 8.00 -7.15 -2.67
CA LEU A 89 7.42 -5.97 -3.34
C LEU A 89 6.20 -5.34 -2.64
N GLY A 90 5.13 -6.10 -2.36
CA GLY A 90 3.94 -5.53 -1.71
C GLY A 90 4.19 -4.93 -0.33
N ASN A 91 5.11 -5.52 0.45
CA ASN A 91 5.50 -4.97 1.76
C ASN A 91 6.35 -3.72 1.61
N LEU A 92 7.28 -3.76 0.66
CA LEU A 92 8.10 -2.60 0.31
C LEU A 92 7.23 -1.40 -0.06
N LEU A 93 6.20 -1.60 -0.89
CA LEU A 93 5.27 -0.53 -1.26
C LEU A 93 4.53 0.06 -0.05
N PHE A 94 4.16 -0.76 0.94
CA PHE A 94 3.56 -0.26 2.19
C PHE A 94 4.53 0.57 3.02
N LEU A 95 5.77 0.08 3.19
CA LEU A 95 6.80 0.78 3.94
C LEU A 95 7.08 2.16 3.32
N VAL A 96 7.24 2.22 2.00
CA VAL A 96 7.46 3.46 1.25
C VAL A 96 6.27 4.40 1.35
N ALA A 97 5.04 3.88 1.19
CA ALA A 97 3.83 4.67 1.27
C ALA A 97 3.64 5.29 2.67
N SER A 98 3.86 4.52 3.73
CA SER A 98 3.78 4.99 5.12
C SER A 98 4.89 6.02 5.43
N ALA A 99 6.12 5.78 4.98
CA ALA A 99 7.21 6.75 5.13
C ALA A 99 6.90 8.07 4.38
N TYR A 100 6.39 7.96 3.15
CA TYR A 100 5.94 9.11 2.36
C TYR A 100 4.82 9.86 3.06
N GLY A 101 3.80 9.16 3.56
CA GLY A 101 2.68 9.77 4.25
C GLY A 101 3.09 10.50 5.53
N LEU A 102 3.99 9.93 6.33
CA LEU A 102 4.55 10.62 7.49
C LEU A 102 5.39 11.83 7.08
N SER A 103 6.28 11.69 6.09
CA SER A 103 7.09 12.81 5.59
C SER A 103 6.21 13.97 5.15
N ARG A 104 5.11 13.68 4.45
CA ARG A 104 4.15 14.69 3.98
C ARG A 104 3.31 15.29 5.09
N THR A 105 2.94 14.51 6.09
CA THR A 105 2.19 14.98 7.26
C THR A 105 3.01 15.99 8.08
N HIS A 106 4.30 15.71 8.26
CA HIS A 106 5.19 16.51 9.11
C HIS A 106 6.08 17.49 8.33
N GLN A 107 5.94 17.54 7.00
CA GLN A 107 6.80 18.34 6.11
C GLN A 107 8.31 18.04 6.28
N CYS A 108 8.64 16.78 6.59
CA CYS A 108 10.01 16.32 6.78
C CYS A 108 10.64 15.83 5.48
N LEU A 109 11.97 15.86 5.38
CA LEU A 109 12.67 15.17 4.29
C LEU A 109 12.41 13.66 4.36
N LEU A 110 12.41 13.02 3.20
CA LEU A 110 12.26 11.57 3.09
C LEU A 110 13.58 10.95 2.62
N HIS A 111 14.20 10.15 3.48
CA HIS A 111 15.35 9.34 3.12
C HIS A 111 14.93 7.90 2.85
N ILE A 112 15.26 7.41 1.65
CA ILE A 112 15.10 6.01 1.27
C ILE A 112 16.48 5.45 0.92
N GLY A 113 16.85 4.33 1.54
CA GLY A 113 18.14 3.68 1.29
C GLY A 113 18.33 3.34 -0.20
N GLU A 114 19.56 3.50 -0.69
CA GLU A 114 19.86 3.41 -2.14
C GLU A 114 19.47 2.06 -2.76
N HIS A 115 19.65 0.95 -2.04
CA HIS A 115 19.24 -0.37 -2.53
C HIS A 115 17.73 -0.49 -2.72
N ILE A 116 16.95 0.17 -1.85
CA ILE A 116 15.49 0.23 -1.92
C ILE A 116 15.05 1.08 -3.11
N LEU A 117 15.68 2.26 -3.25
CA LEU A 117 15.44 3.14 -4.40
C LEU A 117 15.74 2.44 -5.71
N LYS A 118 16.84 1.69 -5.78
CA LYS A 118 17.20 0.91 -6.96
C LYS A 118 16.11 -0.12 -7.30
N GLU A 119 15.67 -0.93 -6.34
CA GLU A 119 14.60 -1.92 -6.57
C GLU A 119 13.29 -1.26 -7.06
N LEU A 120 12.88 -0.16 -6.45
CA LEU A 120 11.68 0.54 -6.87
C LEU A 120 11.83 1.21 -8.23
N ARG A 121 12.99 1.83 -8.51
CA ARG A 121 13.30 2.47 -9.79
C ARG A 121 13.47 1.45 -10.92
N GLU A 122 13.63 0.16 -10.66
CA GLU A 122 13.53 -0.85 -11.73
C GLU A 122 12.08 -1.02 -12.23
N THR A 123 11.10 -0.70 -11.37
CA THR A 123 9.68 -0.91 -11.64
C THR A 123 8.90 0.38 -11.96
N PHE A 124 9.14 1.46 -11.21
CA PHE A 124 8.33 2.66 -11.21
C PHE A 124 9.12 3.92 -11.61
N GLU A 125 8.43 4.89 -12.22
CA GLU A 125 8.89 6.25 -12.46
C GLU A 125 8.85 7.06 -11.15
N LEU A 126 9.63 6.62 -10.16
CA LEU A 126 9.73 7.28 -8.86
C LEU A 126 10.33 8.68 -9.01
N ASN A 127 9.48 9.69 -8.90
CA ASN A 127 9.87 11.08 -8.73
C ASN A 127 9.57 11.51 -7.30
N LEU A 128 10.53 11.26 -6.40
CA LEU A 128 10.40 11.67 -5.00
C LEU A 128 10.73 13.16 -4.92
N MET A 129 9.78 13.95 -4.43
CA MET A 129 10.06 15.33 -4.04
C MET A 129 10.90 15.25 -2.75
N ASN A 130 12.00 16.00 -2.71
CA ASN A 130 12.87 16.17 -1.51
C ASN A 130 13.83 15.00 -1.21
N GLU A 131 14.46 14.42 -2.23
CA GLU A 131 15.61 13.52 -2.00
C GLU A 131 16.74 14.26 -1.27
N MET A 132 17.27 13.64 -0.22
CA MET A 132 18.38 14.18 0.57
C MET A 132 19.68 14.15 -0.23
N SER A 133 20.46 15.23 -0.14
CA SER A 133 21.83 15.26 -0.65
C SER A 133 22.75 14.38 0.22
N GLN A 134 23.94 14.04 -0.30
CA GLN A 134 24.95 13.30 0.48
C GLN A 134 25.38 14.06 1.75
N GLU A 135 25.37 15.39 1.70
CA GLU A 135 25.65 16.26 2.83
C GLU A 135 24.54 16.16 3.89
N ASP A 136 23.28 16.18 3.47
CA ASP A 136 22.12 16.00 4.37
C ASP A 136 22.17 14.65 5.08
N ILE A 137 22.57 13.58 4.38
CA ILE A 137 22.72 12.24 4.97
C ILE A 137 23.81 12.26 6.05
N THR A 138 24.95 12.90 5.77
CA THR A 138 26.06 12.98 6.73
C THR A 138 25.68 13.79 7.98
N LEU A 139 24.86 14.83 7.81
CA LEU A 139 24.32 15.63 8.93
C LEU A 139 23.28 14.85 9.74
N LEU A 140 22.44 14.05 9.08
CA LEU A 140 21.43 13.19 9.68
C LEU A 140 22.04 12.12 10.58
N GLU A 141 23.16 11.52 10.18
CA GLU A 141 23.86 10.50 10.96
C GLU A 141 24.36 11.01 12.31
N LYS A 142 24.51 12.33 12.47
CA LYS A 142 24.90 12.97 13.73
C LYS A 142 23.71 13.23 14.67
N GLN A 143 22.48 13.03 14.20
CA GLN A 143 21.26 13.27 14.98
C GLN A 143 20.86 12.06 15.81
N ASN A 144 20.07 12.28 16.87
CA ASN A 144 19.46 11.19 17.63
C ASN A 144 18.24 10.64 16.88
N ILE A 145 18.44 9.57 16.12
CA ILE A 145 17.39 8.92 15.32
C ILE A 145 16.57 7.97 16.21
N SER A 146 15.29 8.30 16.40
CA SER A 146 14.31 7.38 16.96
C SER A 146 13.91 6.34 15.91
N SER A 147 13.76 5.08 16.30
CA SER A 147 13.31 4.02 15.38
C SER A 147 12.18 3.22 15.98
N GLN A 148 11.20 2.84 15.16
CA GLN A 148 10.05 2.06 15.59
C GLN A 148 9.80 0.90 14.64
N TYR A 149 9.61 -0.30 15.21
CA TYR A 149 9.13 -1.45 14.46
C TYR A 149 7.59 -1.42 14.41
N SER A 150 7.02 -1.66 13.23
CA SER A 150 5.57 -1.84 13.09
C SER A 150 5.26 -2.85 11.99
N ASP A 151 4.30 -3.73 12.26
CA ASP A 151 3.71 -4.59 11.25
C ASP A 151 2.64 -3.81 10.46
N CYS A 152 1.47 -3.66 11.04
CA CYS A 152 0.22 -3.26 10.36
C CYS A 152 -0.71 -2.50 11.33
N HIS A 153 -0.17 -2.17 12.51
CA HIS A 153 -0.85 -1.37 13.51
C HIS A 153 -0.78 0.11 13.15
N PHE A 154 -1.91 0.79 13.29
CA PHE A 154 -1.99 2.23 13.12
C PHE A 154 -1.89 2.92 14.48
N ASP A 155 -0.82 3.68 14.70
CA ASP A 155 -0.67 4.54 15.86
C ASP A 155 -1.03 5.99 15.48
N PRO A 156 -2.23 6.48 15.86
CA PRO A 156 -2.66 7.83 15.51
C PRO A 156 -1.82 8.92 16.18
N LYS A 157 -1.02 8.62 17.21
CA LYS A 157 -0.14 9.61 17.85
C LYS A 157 0.95 10.09 16.89
N LEU A 158 1.42 9.22 15.99
CA LEU A 158 2.43 9.56 14.99
C LEU A 158 1.93 10.52 13.91
N MET A 159 0.61 10.76 13.83
CA MET A 159 0.01 11.71 12.89
C MET A 159 -0.22 13.10 13.51
N ARG A 160 0.10 13.30 14.80
CA ARG A 160 -0.06 14.60 15.48
C ARG A 160 1.10 15.53 15.14
N PRO A 161 0.90 16.87 15.10
CA PRO A 161 1.99 17.81 14.85
C PRO A 161 3.20 17.55 15.74
N GLU A 162 4.39 17.61 15.15
CA GLU A 162 5.69 17.46 15.85
C GLU A 162 5.91 16.10 16.55
N ALA A 163 5.06 15.09 16.30
CA ALA A 163 5.18 13.77 16.93
C ALA A 163 6.46 13.02 16.53
N VAL A 164 7.06 13.38 15.39
CA VAL A 164 8.28 12.78 14.86
C VAL A 164 9.23 13.88 14.40
N LYS A 165 10.53 13.66 14.61
CA LYS A 165 11.60 14.56 14.15
C LYS A 165 12.61 13.84 13.27
N TYR A 166 13.48 13.01 13.85
CA TYR A 166 14.35 12.11 13.10
C TYR A 166 13.88 10.68 13.38
N PHE A 167 13.10 10.13 12.45
CA PHE A 167 12.29 8.94 12.71
C PHE A 167 12.46 7.87 11.63
N GLU A 168 12.92 6.70 12.05
CA GLU A 168 13.17 5.56 11.19
C GLU A 168 12.06 4.51 11.34
N LEU A 169 11.48 4.13 10.21
CA LEU A 169 10.49 3.07 10.11
C LEU A 169 11.21 1.73 9.92
N LYS A 170 10.94 0.76 10.80
CA LYS A 170 11.40 -0.63 10.68
C LYS A 170 10.21 -1.60 10.57
N GLY A 171 10.37 -2.70 9.81
CA GLY A 171 9.29 -3.68 9.63
C GLY A 171 8.47 -3.44 8.38
N TYR A 172 7.14 -3.53 8.48
CA TYR A 172 6.24 -3.58 7.31
C TYR A 172 5.35 -2.35 7.13
N TRP A 173 4.96 -1.67 8.23
CA TRP A 173 4.16 -0.44 8.22
C TRP A 173 2.92 -0.47 7.31
N GLN A 174 2.10 -1.51 7.42
CA GLN A 174 1.01 -1.82 6.50
C GLN A 174 -0.34 -1.21 6.88
N ALA A 175 -0.34 -0.23 7.78
CA ALA A 175 -1.56 0.49 8.12
C ALA A 175 -1.81 1.61 7.11
N TYR A 176 -2.93 1.56 6.39
CA TYR A 176 -3.23 2.56 5.35
C TYR A 176 -3.42 3.97 5.91
N GLY A 177 -3.76 4.10 7.19
CA GLY A 177 -3.99 5.38 7.87
C GLY A 177 -2.78 6.32 7.87
N TYR A 178 -1.56 5.81 7.71
CA TYR A 178 -0.36 6.66 7.61
C TYR A 178 -0.29 7.45 6.30
N PHE A 179 -1.01 7.01 5.26
CA PHE A 179 -0.82 7.54 3.90
C PHE A 179 -2.10 7.70 3.09
N SER A 180 -3.26 7.37 3.67
CA SER A 180 -4.56 7.40 2.99
C SER A 180 -4.91 8.77 2.40
N GLN A 181 -4.53 9.85 3.08
CA GLN A 181 -4.76 11.23 2.62
C GLN A 181 -3.92 11.61 1.39
N TYR A 182 -2.85 10.86 1.10
CA TYR A 182 -1.94 11.10 -0.02
C TYR A 182 -2.02 10.00 -1.08
N MET A 183 -3.11 9.23 -1.11
CA MET A 183 -3.23 8.05 -1.96
C MET A 183 -3.06 8.37 -3.46
N ASP A 184 -3.58 9.50 -3.92
CA ASP A 184 -3.46 9.90 -5.32
C ASP A 184 -2.03 10.29 -5.70
N GLU A 185 -1.30 10.92 -4.79
CA GLU A 185 0.11 11.23 -4.96
C GLU A 185 0.96 9.96 -5.00
N ILE A 186 0.65 9.00 -4.12
CA ILE A 186 1.30 7.69 -4.08
C ILE A 186 1.02 6.90 -5.36
N ARG A 187 -0.21 6.92 -5.89
CA ARG A 187 -0.53 6.29 -7.17
C ARG A 187 0.27 6.90 -8.32
N ASN A 188 0.44 8.22 -8.32
CA ASN A 188 1.25 8.90 -9.34
C ASN A 188 2.73 8.53 -9.20
N LEU A 189 3.25 8.49 -7.97
CA LEU A 189 4.62 8.05 -7.66
C LEU A 189 4.88 6.61 -8.13
N LEU A 190 3.90 5.72 -7.97
CA LEU A 190 3.97 4.32 -8.37
C LEU A 190 3.50 4.09 -9.83
N SER A 191 3.84 5.00 -10.73
CA SER A 191 3.61 4.83 -12.17
C SER A 191 4.62 3.86 -12.77
N PHE A 192 4.18 2.82 -13.49
CA PHE A 192 5.09 1.81 -14.07
C PHE A 192 5.96 2.39 -15.19
N LYS A 193 7.24 2.02 -15.20
CA LYS A 193 8.18 2.40 -16.27
C LYS A 193 7.83 1.75 -17.62
N PRO A 194 8.21 2.39 -18.75
CA PRO A 194 7.97 1.83 -20.09
C PRO A 194 8.57 0.45 -20.32
N ASN A 195 9.71 0.12 -19.70
CA ASN A 195 10.31 -1.22 -19.78
C ASN A 195 9.41 -2.30 -19.17
N VAL A 196 8.75 -2.01 -18.05
CA VAL A 196 7.75 -2.89 -17.43
C VAL A 196 6.52 -2.99 -18.31
N VAL A 197 6.01 -1.88 -18.84
CA VAL A 197 4.87 -1.88 -19.76
C VAL A 197 5.15 -2.79 -20.96
N ARG A 198 6.34 -2.70 -21.53
CA ARG A 198 6.76 -3.53 -22.68
C ARG A 198 6.72 -5.04 -22.38
N THR A 199 6.98 -5.48 -21.15
CA THR A 199 6.94 -6.92 -20.83
C THR A 199 5.53 -7.48 -20.85
N ILE A 200 4.51 -6.64 -20.63
CA ILE A 200 3.10 -7.06 -20.59
C ILE A 200 2.35 -6.78 -21.90
N ILE A 201 2.90 -6.02 -22.85
CA ILE A 201 2.29 -5.75 -24.16
C ILE A 201 1.91 -7.04 -24.91
N PRO A 202 2.76 -8.08 -25.03
CA PRO A 202 2.37 -9.31 -25.74
C PRO A 202 1.13 -9.99 -25.15
N PHE A 203 0.97 -9.94 -23.82
CA PHE A 203 -0.21 -10.44 -23.14
C PHE A 203 -1.44 -9.57 -23.44
N ILE A 204 -1.30 -8.24 -23.43
CA ILE A 204 -2.42 -7.34 -23.75
C ILE A 204 -2.90 -7.57 -25.20
N ASN A 205 -1.97 -7.69 -26.14
CA ASN A 205 -2.28 -7.94 -27.55
C ASN A 205 -2.93 -9.32 -27.78
N SER A 206 -2.60 -10.34 -26.97
CA SER A 206 -3.26 -11.65 -27.07
C SER A 206 -4.69 -11.63 -26.53
N VAL A 207 -5.00 -10.70 -25.62
CA VAL A 207 -6.34 -10.51 -25.08
C VAL A 207 -7.18 -9.57 -25.96
N LEU A 208 -6.58 -8.53 -26.53
CA LEU A 208 -7.27 -7.52 -27.36
C LEU A 208 -6.72 -7.55 -28.79
N SER A 209 -7.24 -8.45 -29.62
CA SER A 209 -6.81 -8.58 -31.02
C SER A 209 -6.92 -7.29 -31.84
N ASN A 210 -7.86 -6.41 -31.47
CA ASN A 210 -8.13 -5.14 -32.16
C ASN A 210 -7.22 -3.99 -31.69
N LEU A 211 -6.51 -4.17 -30.57
CA LEU A 211 -5.51 -3.22 -30.10
C LEU A 211 -4.13 -3.84 -30.31
N GLN A 212 -3.45 -3.38 -31.36
CA GLN A 212 -2.03 -3.68 -31.51
C GLN A 212 -1.24 -2.53 -30.91
N PHE A 213 -0.87 -2.68 -29.63
CA PHE A 213 0.23 -1.89 -29.13
C PHE A 213 1.50 -2.43 -29.81
N ASN A 214 2.08 -1.63 -30.70
CA ASN A 214 3.46 -1.84 -31.10
C ASN A 214 4.32 -1.83 -29.81
N ASN A 215 5.41 -2.61 -29.76
CA ASN A 215 6.40 -2.64 -28.67
C ASN A 215 7.09 -1.27 -28.50
N SER A 216 6.29 -0.27 -28.19
CA SER A 216 6.57 1.15 -28.15
C SER A 216 6.69 1.56 -26.69
N ASN A 217 7.41 2.66 -26.44
CA ASN A 217 7.58 3.22 -25.09
C ASN A 217 6.31 3.95 -24.59
N ALA A 218 5.13 3.36 -24.83
CA ALA A 218 3.87 3.91 -24.36
C ALA A 218 3.86 3.95 -22.82
N SER A 219 3.42 5.07 -22.26
CA SER A 219 3.24 5.19 -20.81
C SER A 219 2.13 4.26 -20.32
N PHE A 220 2.26 3.77 -19.09
CA PHE A 220 1.26 2.89 -18.47
C PHE A 220 -0.14 3.50 -18.49
N LYS A 221 -0.25 4.80 -18.20
CA LYS A 221 -1.52 5.55 -18.25
C LYS A 221 -2.17 5.51 -19.62
N ARG A 222 -1.38 5.68 -20.70
CA ARG A 222 -1.90 5.61 -22.07
C ARG A 222 -2.41 4.22 -22.41
N VAL A 223 -1.68 3.18 -22.04
CA VAL A 223 -2.11 1.78 -22.26
C VAL A 223 -3.42 1.50 -21.51
N LYS A 224 -3.50 1.88 -20.22
CA LYS A 224 -4.69 1.71 -19.40
C LYS A 224 -5.91 2.42 -20.00
N GLU A 225 -5.74 3.66 -20.47
CA GLU A 225 -6.82 4.42 -21.10
C GLU A 225 -7.27 3.80 -22.44
N SER A 226 -6.32 3.37 -23.26
CA SER A 226 -6.63 2.68 -24.52
C SER A 226 -7.42 1.39 -24.29
N ILE A 227 -7.07 0.59 -23.27
CA ILE A 227 -7.85 -0.60 -22.90
C ILE A 227 -9.29 -0.21 -22.51
N ARG A 228 -9.45 0.81 -21.66
CA ARG A 228 -10.78 1.29 -21.23
C ARG A 228 -11.65 1.77 -22.38
N MET A 229 -11.06 2.47 -23.35
CA MET A 229 -11.78 3.05 -24.48
C MET A 229 -12.16 2.05 -25.57
N THR A 230 -11.43 0.95 -25.71
CA THR A 230 -11.58 0.02 -26.84
C THR A 230 -12.09 -1.36 -26.45
N SER A 231 -11.92 -1.78 -25.20
CA SER A 231 -12.39 -3.09 -24.77
C SER A 231 -13.91 -3.10 -24.67
N SER A 232 -14.53 -4.09 -25.31
CA SER A 232 -15.98 -4.33 -25.20
C SER A 232 -16.38 -4.98 -23.86
N VAL A 233 -15.39 -5.39 -23.07
CA VAL A 233 -15.53 -6.03 -21.76
C VAL A 233 -14.77 -5.27 -20.68
N ILE A 234 -15.26 -5.33 -19.45
CA ILE A 234 -14.59 -4.71 -18.30
C ILE A 234 -13.57 -5.70 -17.74
N TRP A 235 -12.31 -5.26 -17.68
CA TRP A 235 -11.23 -6.05 -17.10
C TRP A 235 -11.30 -6.00 -15.58
N ILE A 236 -11.36 -7.18 -14.95
CA ILE A 236 -11.41 -7.36 -13.50
C ILE A 236 -10.18 -8.16 -13.07
N GLY A 237 -9.33 -7.56 -12.25
CA GLY A 237 -8.15 -8.24 -11.73
C GLY A 237 -8.53 -9.20 -10.61
N ILE A 238 -7.92 -10.37 -10.54
CA ILE A 238 -8.00 -11.27 -9.39
C ILE A 238 -6.58 -11.60 -8.98
N HIS A 239 -6.19 -11.20 -7.78
CA HIS A 239 -4.95 -11.71 -7.20
C HIS A 239 -5.27 -12.84 -6.25
N ILE A 240 -4.76 -14.04 -6.52
CA ILE A 240 -4.95 -15.23 -5.68
C ILE A 240 -3.64 -15.54 -4.98
N ARG A 241 -3.57 -15.30 -3.66
CA ARG A 241 -2.40 -15.65 -2.84
C ARG A 241 -2.58 -17.03 -2.21
N ARG A 242 -1.69 -17.97 -2.50
CA ARG A 242 -1.74 -19.34 -1.94
C ARG A 242 -0.41 -19.77 -1.34
N GLY A 243 0.68 -19.68 -2.10
CA GLY A 243 1.95 -20.36 -1.83
C GLY A 243 2.37 -20.44 -0.36
N ASP A 244 2.88 -19.34 0.19
CA ASP A 244 3.39 -19.32 1.57
C ASP A 244 2.31 -19.42 2.66
N ASN A 245 1.04 -19.15 2.31
CA ASN A 245 -0.11 -19.26 3.21
C ASN A 245 -0.58 -20.71 3.40
N LEU A 246 -0.22 -21.63 2.50
CA LEU A 246 -0.51 -23.06 2.65
C LEU A 246 0.38 -23.74 3.70
N ARG A 247 1.45 -23.08 4.17
CA ARG A 247 2.33 -23.64 5.21
C ARG A 247 1.60 -23.70 6.55
N LYS A 248 1.72 -24.83 7.26
CA LYS A 248 1.07 -25.06 8.57
C LYS A 248 1.27 -23.89 9.54
N ILE A 249 2.51 -23.40 9.68
CA ILE A 249 2.82 -22.28 10.59
C ILE A 249 2.08 -20.98 10.21
N ALA A 250 1.90 -20.72 8.92
CA ALA A 250 1.17 -19.55 8.44
C ALA A 250 -0.33 -19.68 8.72
N PHE A 251 -0.88 -20.87 8.46
CA PHE A 251 -2.28 -21.18 8.74
C PHE A 251 -2.60 -21.14 10.24
N ASP A 252 -1.73 -21.69 11.08
CA ASP A 252 -1.87 -21.67 12.54
C ASP A 252 -1.89 -20.23 13.07
N ALA A 253 -1.01 -19.36 12.54
CA ALA A 253 -0.97 -17.93 12.87
C ALA A 253 -2.20 -17.14 12.38
N GLY A 254 -3.04 -17.71 11.50
CA GLY A 254 -4.27 -17.08 11.01
C GLY A 254 -4.24 -16.59 9.57
N ARG A 255 -3.21 -16.93 8.79
CA ARG A 255 -3.25 -16.67 7.33
C ARG A 255 -4.27 -17.58 6.68
N THR A 256 -4.94 -17.02 5.68
CA THR A 256 -5.98 -17.69 4.91
C THR A 256 -5.57 -17.81 3.46
N VAL A 257 -6.20 -18.75 2.78
CA VAL A 257 -6.24 -18.81 1.32
C VAL A 257 -7.67 -18.53 0.88
N PRO A 258 -7.88 -17.82 -0.24
CA PRO A 258 -9.22 -17.51 -0.70
C PRO A 258 -9.98 -18.80 -0.99
N THR A 259 -11.22 -18.89 -0.49
CA THR A 259 -12.09 -20.03 -0.80
C THR A 259 -12.62 -19.93 -2.22
N VAL A 260 -12.90 -21.08 -2.84
CA VAL A 260 -13.55 -21.10 -4.17
C VAL A 260 -14.95 -20.47 -4.12
N ASP A 261 -15.65 -20.60 -2.99
CA ASP A 261 -16.95 -19.97 -2.76
C ASP A 261 -16.86 -18.44 -2.79
N PHE A 262 -15.92 -17.85 -2.04
CA PHE A 262 -15.64 -16.41 -2.09
C PHE A 262 -15.33 -15.95 -3.51
N LEU A 263 -14.40 -16.63 -4.20
CA LEU A 263 -14.02 -16.28 -5.57
C LEU A 263 -15.22 -16.34 -6.52
N ASN A 264 -16.09 -17.35 -6.38
CA ASN A 264 -17.30 -17.48 -7.19
C ASN A 264 -18.32 -16.37 -6.91
N LYS A 265 -18.54 -16.00 -5.64
CA LYS A 265 -19.42 -14.89 -5.26
C LYS A 265 -18.92 -13.54 -5.79
N ALA A 266 -17.63 -13.28 -5.66
CA ALA A 266 -17.01 -12.06 -6.14
C ALA A 266 -17.04 -11.97 -7.69
N ILE A 267 -16.79 -13.07 -8.40
CA ILE A 267 -16.95 -13.15 -9.86
C ILE A 267 -18.41 -12.91 -10.26
N ALA A 268 -19.37 -13.53 -9.57
CA ALA A 268 -20.79 -13.35 -9.83
C ALA A 268 -21.25 -11.90 -9.59
N TYR A 269 -20.70 -11.23 -8.57
CA TYR A 269 -20.96 -9.81 -8.31
C TYR A 269 -20.59 -8.94 -9.52
N PHE A 270 -19.36 -9.07 -10.03
CA PHE A 270 -18.90 -8.27 -11.17
C PHE A 270 -19.61 -8.63 -12.48
N ASN A 271 -19.89 -9.92 -12.71
CA ASN A 271 -20.72 -10.36 -13.82
C ASN A 271 -22.09 -9.69 -13.81
N ARG A 272 -22.79 -9.68 -12.67
CA ARG A 272 -24.08 -8.99 -12.54
C ARG A 272 -23.95 -7.49 -12.76
N ARG A 273 -22.98 -6.85 -12.10
CA ARG A 273 -22.74 -5.40 -12.18
C ARG A 273 -22.52 -4.92 -13.61
N TYR A 274 -21.77 -5.70 -14.41
CA TYR A 274 -21.41 -5.34 -15.78
C TYR A 274 -22.19 -6.12 -16.84
N ARG A 275 -23.33 -6.73 -16.48
CA ARG A 275 -24.23 -7.45 -17.42
C ARG A 275 -23.48 -8.51 -18.26
N ASN A 276 -22.64 -9.31 -17.60
CA ASN A 276 -21.77 -10.34 -18.18
C ASN A 276 -20.73 -9.82 -19.20
N ARG A 277 -20.48 -8.51 -19.26
CA ARG A 277 -19.40 -7.93 -20.07
C ARG A 277 -18.13 -7.79 -19.24
N THR A 278 -17.59 -8.90 -18.78
CA THR A 278 -16.40 -8.95 -17.93
C THR A 278 -15.36 -9.90 -18.50
N LEU A 279 -14.10 -9.55 -18.29
CA LEU A 279 -12.96 -10.43 -18.46
C LEU A 279 -12.17 -10.42 -17.15
N PHE A 280 -11.91 -11.60 -16.59
CA PHE A 280 -11.12 -11.72 -15.36
C PHE A 280 -9.67 -12.06 -15.70
N ILE A 281 -8.74 -11.28 -15.15
CA ILE A 281 -7.30 -11.50 -15.28
C ILE A 281 -6.76 -11.95 -13.94
N ILE A 282 -6.26 -13.19 -13.87
CA ILE A 282 -5.74 -13.79 -12.64
C ILE A 282 -4.22 -13.73 -12.61
N ALA A 283 -3.67 -13.10 -11.58
CA ALA A 283 -2.28 -13.30 -11.18
C ALA A 283 -2.22 -14.04 -9.84
N SER A 284 -1.22 -14.90 -9.68
CA SER A 284 -1.13 -15.80 -8.53
C SER A 284 0.30 -16.31 -8.36
N ASP A 285 0.68 -16.63 -7.13
CA ASP A 285 1.88 -17.43 -6.85
C ASP A 285 1.67 -18.94 -7.03
N ASP A 286 0.46 -19.33 -7.43
CA ASP A 286 0.04 -20.70 -7.78
C ASP A 286 -0.86 -20.66 -9.03
N LYS A 287 -0.25 -20.31 -10.18
CA LYS A 287 -0.92 -20.25 -11.50
C LYS A 287 -1.49 -21.60 -11.94
N PRO A 288 -0.82 -22.76 -11.75
CA PRO A 288 -1.39 -24.07 -12.07
C PRO A 288 -2.71 -24.35 -11.35
N TYR A 289 -2.82 -24.04 -10.05
CA TYR A 289 -4.08 -24.15 -9.32
C TYR A 289 -5.18 -23.29 -9.95
N CYS A 290 -4.85 -22.05 -10.34
CA CYS A 290 -5.83 -21.13 -10.93
C CYS A 290 -6.36 -21.67 -12.26
N ARG A 291 -5.48 -22.15 -13.14
CA ARG A 291 -5.88 -22.77 -14.41
C ARG A 291 -6.80 -23.97 -14.18
N LYS A 292 -6.43 -24.87 -13.27
CA LYS A 292 -7.26 -26.05 -12.93
C LYS A 292 -8.62 -25.64 -12.36
N THR A 293 -8.65 -24.67 -11.46
CA THR A 293 -9.88 -24.22 -10.77
C THR A 293 -10.85 -23.53 -11.72
N PHE A 294 -10.33 -22.79 -12.71
CA PHE A 294 -11.13 -21.96 -13.61
C PHE A 294 -11.15 -22.42 -15.07
N GLN A 295 -10.68 -23.64 -15.37
CA GLN A 295 -10.55 -24.18 -16.74
C GLN A 295 -11.83 -24.13 -17.58
N ASN A 296 -13.00 -24.20 -16.94
CA ASN A 296 -14.30 -24.21 -17.61
C ASN A 296 -14.92 -22.80 -17.79
N ARG A 297 -14.14 -21.72 -17.59
CA ARG A 297 -14.62 -20.35 -17.74
C ARG A 297 -13.87 -19.63 -18.85
N SER A 298 -14.58 -19.36 -19.95
CA SER A 298 -14.02 -18.71 -21.14
C SER A 298 -13.66 -17.23 -20.93
N ASN A 299 -14.24 -16.57 -19.92
CA ASN A 299 -13.96 -15.17 -19.60
C ASN A 299 -12.94 -15.00 -18.47
N ILE A 300 -12.10 -16.01 -18.22
CA ILE A 300 -11.02 -15.96 -17.23
C ILE A 300 -9.69 -16.31 -17.90
N ILE A 301 -8.70 -15.44 -17.72
CA ILE A 301 -7.35 -15.63 -18.24
C ILE A 301 -6.36 -15.55 -17.07
N VAL A 302 -5.48 -16.53 -16.96
CA VAL A 302 -4.37 -16.51 -16.01
C VAL A 302 -3.15 -15.89 -16.69
N THR A 303 -2.44 -14.99 -16.00
CA THR A 303 -1.24 -14.35 -16.55
C THR A 303 -0.17 -15.40 -16.93
N PRO A 304 0.74 -15.07 -17.87
CA PRO A 304 1.80 -15.97 -18.31
C PRO A 304 2.71 -16.45 -17.17
N ASP A 305 3.24 -17.67 -17.26
CA ASP A 305 4.10 -18.25 -16.22
C ASP A 305 5.43 -17.52 -16.05
N ASN A 306 5.94 -16.90 -17.13
CA ASN A 306 7.18 -16.13 -17.12
C ASN A 306 7.02 -14.68 -16.62
N PHE A 307 5.81 -14.26 -16.21
CA PHE A 307 5.63 -12.94 -15.61
C PHE A 307 6.34 -12.88 -14.26
N SER A 308 7.16 -11.84 -14.09
CA SER A 308 7.69 -11.45 -12.79
C SER A 308 6.57 -10.89 -11.90
N PRO A 309 6.77 -10.79 -10.57
CA PRO A 309 5.81 -10.13 -9.69
C PRO A 309 5.47 -8.70 -10.15
N THR A 310 6.44 -7.97 -10.69
CA THR A 310 6.23 -6.64 -11.27
C THR A 310 5.32 -6.68 -12.51
N ALA A 311 5.49 -7.65 -13.41
CA ALA A 311 4.63 -7.81 -14.58
C ALA A 311 3.21 -8.22 -14.19
N ASP A 312 3.06 -9.13 -13.21
CA ASP A 312 1.76 -9.49 -12.64
C ASP A 312 1.07 -8.28 -11.98
N LEU A 313 1.79 -7.46 -11.22
CA LEU A 313 1.25 -6.26 -10.59
C LEU A 313 0.79 -5.24 -11.64
N ALA A 314 1.60 -5.03 -12.69
CA ALA A 314 1.26 -4.13 -13.79
C ALA A 314 0.02 -4.60 -14.56
N ALA A 315 -0.09 -5.91 -14.84
CA ALA A 315 -1.26 -6.49 -15.50
C ALA A 315 -2.55 -6.32 -14.68
N LEU A 316 -2.48 -6.55 -13.35
CA LEU A 316 -3.61 -6.29 -12.46
C LEU A 316 -3.95 -4.80 -12.36
N ALA A 317 -2.95 -3.92 -12.34
CA ALA A 317 -3.16 -2.48 -12.27
C ALA A 317 -3.79 -1.88 -13.55
N LEU A 318 -3.77 -2.59 -14.69
CA LEU A 318 -4.51 -2.22 -15.90
C LEU A 318 -6.02 -2.48 -15.78
N CYS A 319 -6.44 -3.33 -14.84
CA CYS A 319 -7.84 -3.66 -14.66
C CYS A 319 -8.64 -2.46 -14.11
N THR A 320 -9.96 -2.52 -14.30
CA THR A 320 -10.89 -1.51 -13.79
C THR A 320 -11.16 -1.73 -12.31
N ASP A 321 -11.54 -2.95 -11.93
CA ASP A 321 -11.82 -3.35 -10.55
C ASP A 321 -10.96 -4.56 -10.17
N VAL A 322 -10.87 -4.86 -8.87
CA VAL A 322 -10.03 -5.96 -8.35
C VAL A 322 -10.75 -6.79 -7.30
N ILE A 323 -10.66 -8.11 -7.43
CA ILE A 323 -10.91 -9.07 -6.35
C ILE A 323 -9.57 -9.30 -5.65
N ALA A 324 -9.42 -8.69 -4.48
CA ALA A 324 -8.24 -8.79 -3.65
C ALA A 324 -8.39 -9.93 -2.63
N THR A 325 -7.38 -10.77 -2.51
CA THR A 325 -7.31 -11.82 -1.49
C THR A 325 -6.34 -11.40 -0.39
N SER A 326 -5.68 -12.35 0.28
CA SER A 326 -4.76 -12.03 1.37
C SER A 326 -3.45 -11.42 0.88
N GLY A 327 -2.90 -10.51 1.70
CA GLY A 327 -1.53 -10.06 1.60
C GLY A 327 -1.32 -8.76 0.82
N SER A 328 -0.14 -8.18 1.03
CA SER A 328 0.20 -6.83 0.59
C SER A 328 0.26 -6.65 -0.92
N PHE A 329 0.70 -7.68 -1.65
CA PHE A 329 0.66 -7.65 -3.11
C PHE A 329 -0.76 -7.47 -3.64
N SER A 330 -1.73 -8.17 -3.04
CA SER A 330 -3.14 -8.06 -3.42
C SER A 330 -3.70 -6.67 -3.13
N TRP A 331 -3.30 -6.09 -2.01
CA TRP A 331 -3.70 -4.76 -1.59
C TRP A 331 -3.22 -3.69 -2.57
N TRP A 332 -1.94 -3.76 -2.96
CA TRP A 332 -1.36 -2.82 -3.92
C TRP A 332 -1.88 -2.99 -5.34
N ALA A 333 -2.13 -4.21 -5.79
CA ALA A 333 -2.79 -4.45 -7.07
C ALA A 333 -4.15 -3.73 -7.14
N ALA A 334 -4.93 -3.81 -6.06
CA ALA A 334 -6.22 -3.16 -5.95
C ALA A 334 -6.12 -1.63 -5.92
N VAL A 335 -5.18 -1.07 -5.14
CA VAL A 335 -4.98 0.39 -5.05
C VAL A 335 -4.51 1.00 -6.37
N LEU A 336 -3.61 0.32 -7.10
CA LEU A 336 -3.10 0.78 -8.39
C LEU A 336 -4.13 0.62 -9.53
N ALA A 337 -5.03 -0.38 -9.45
CA ALA A 337 -6.17 -0.48 -10.36
C ALA A 337 -7.14 0.70 -10.17
N GLY A 338 -7.46 1.05 -8.92
CA GLY A 338 -8.16 2.28 -8.56
C GLY A 338 -9.69 2.27 -8.75
N GLY A 339 -10.31 1.10 -8.96
CA GLY A 339 -11.77 0.94 -8.98
C GLY A 339 -12.31 0.26 -7.73
N ILE A 340 -13.42 -0.47 -7.90
CA ILE A 340 -14.05 -1.25 -6.83
C ILE A 340 -13.13 -2.38 -6.42
N VAL A 341 -13.05 -2.61 -5.10
CA VAL A 341 -12.28 -3.71 -4.54
C VAL A 341 -13.20 -4.60 -3.73
N LEU A 342 -13.27 -5.88 -4.10
CA LEU A 342 -13.88 -6.91 -3.26
C LEU A 342 -12.76 -7.68 -2.53
N HIS A 343 -12.94 -7.97 -1.25
CA HIS A 343 -12.03 -8.85 -0.53
C HIS A 343 -12.72 -9.76 0.47
N ASP A 344 -12.02 -10.83 0.84
CA ASP A 344 -12.55 -11.91 1.68
C ASP A 344 -12.68 -11.47 3.14
N GLU A 345 -13.91 -11.46 3.67
CA GLU A 345 -14.20 -11.17 5.08
C GLU A 345 -13.54 -12.19 6.03
N GLY A 346 -13.13 -13.35 5.55
CA GLY A 346 -12.39 -14.35 6.31
C GLY A 346 -10.91 -14.03 6.54
N THR A 347 -10.37 -12.96 5.94
CA THR A 347 -8.91 -12.69 5.90
C THR A 347 -8.45 -11.43 6.67
N PRO A 348 -7.62 -11.54 7.72
CA PRO A 348 -7.12 -12.76 8.36
C PRO A 348 -8.23 -13.48 9.16
N ARG A 349 -7.95 -14.73 9.57
CA ARG A 349 -8.90 -15.53 10.36
C ARG A 349 -9.25 -14.79 11.65
N LYS A 350 -10.55 -14.71 11.97
CA LYS A 350 -11.04 -14.10 13.23
C LYS A 350 -10.41 -14.79 14.45
N ASN A 351 -10.11 -14.01 15.49
CA ASN A 351 -9.46 -14.41 16.74
C ASN A 351 -8.08 -15.08 16.55
N SER A 352 -7.34 -14.71 15.49
CA SER A 352 -5.99 -15.23 15.24
C SER A 352 -4.90 -14.28 15.70
N THR A 353 -3.68 -14.80 15.85
CA THR A 353 -2.49 -13.99 16.14
C THR A 353 -2.29 -12.88 15.10
N ILE A 354 -2.53 -13.18 13.82
CA ILE A 354 -2.41 -12.17 12.76
C ILE A 354 -3.49 -11.11 12.87
N GLU A 355 -4.73 -11.42 13.25
CA GLU A 355 -5.75 -10.38 13.46
C GLU A 355 -5.40 -9.48 14.64
N ALA A 356 -4.83 -10.04 15.71
CA ALA A 356 -4.40 -9.25 16.87
C ALA A 356 -3.26 -8.28 16.54
N ILE A 357 -2.31 -8.69 15.68
CA ILE A 357 -1.19 -7.87 15.23
C ILE A 357 -1.63 -6.90 14.11
N CYS A 358 -2.48 -7.37 13.20
CA CYS A 358 -3.03 -6.67 12.04
C CYS A 358 -4.55 -6.58 12.11
N PRO A 359 -5.10 -5.65 12.91
CA PRO A 359 -6.53 -5.40 12.89
C PRO A 359 -6.99 -5.03 11.48
N ARG A 360 -8.10 -5.63 11.04
CA ARG A 360 -8.65 -5.39 9.70
C ARG A 360 -8.89 -3.91 9.43
N SER A 361 -9.36 -3.18 10.43
CA SER A 361 -9.64 -1.73 10.37
C SER A 361 -8.40 -0.87 10.15
N SER A 362 -7.21 -1.38 10.48
CA SER A 362 -5.93 -0.70 10.25
C SER A 362 -5.35 -1.04 8.89
N TYR A 363 -5.58 -2.27 8.40
CA TYR A 363 -4.99 -2.79 7.17
C TYR A 363 -5.85 -2.52 5.91
N TYR A 364 -7.15 -2.80 6.00
CA TYR A 364 -8.08 -2.63 4.90
C TYR A 364 -8.82 -1.29 5.03
N PRO A 365 -8.77 -0.44 4.00
CA PRO A 365 -9.50 0.81 4.03
C PRO A 365 -11.01 0.59 3.88
N PRO A 366 -11.86 1.53 4.36
CA PRO A 366 -13.32 1.37 4.36
C PRO A 366 -13.94 1.29 2.96
N TRP A 367 -13.23 1.72 1.91
CA TRP A 367 -13.68 1.59 0.52
C TRP A 367 -13.37 0.23 -0.11
N PHE A 368 -12.70 -0.69 0.62
CA PHE A 368 -12.63 -2.09 0.23
C PHE A 368 -13.90 -2.78 0.73
N LEU A 369 -14.68 -3.34 -0.19
CA LEU A 369 -15.95 -3.97 0.13
C LEU A 369 -15.73 -5.44 0.50
N PHE A 370 -16.29 -5.86 1.62
CA PHE A 370 -16.32 -7.26 2.03
C PHE A 370 -17.37 -8.00 1.20
N SER A 371 -17.05 -9.22 0.74
CA SER A 371 -17.95 -10.08 -0.03
C SER A 371 -17.98 -11.51 0.47
#